data_AF-A0A5C8Z878-F1
#
_entry.id   AF-A0A5C8Z878-F1
#
_cell.length_a   1.000
_cell.length_b   1.000
_cell.length_c   1.000
_cell.angle_alpha   90.00
_cell.angle_beta   90.00
_cell.angle_gamma   90.00
#
_symmetry.space_group_name_H-M   'P 1'
#
loop_
_entity.id
_entity.type
_entity.pdbx_description
1 polymer ?
#
loop_
_entity_poly.entity_id
_entity_poly.type
_entity_poly.pdbx_seq_one_letter_code
_entity_poly.pdbx_strand_id
1 'polypeptide(L)'
;MKPDYYKYSEFQLREVLKVIDRKAHPDRVAEIENILSDEKLLARSKQIQKEQESQRLEQNKETEAYIAMILPFTYGLILVFAGITIGRGGMEHTISNPYLRYGAGGGLLLLGIFQAVKIILSQRKK
;
A
#
# COMPACT_ATOMS: atom_id res chain seq x y z
N MET A 1 29.22 18.91 0.36
CA MET A 1 28.54 18.27 -0.79
C MET A 1 27.41 19.18 -1.24
N LYS A 2 27.32 19.54 -2.53
CA LYS A 2 26.16 20.27 -3.05
C LYS A 2 24.97 19.30 -3.19
N PRO A 3 23.75 19.69 -2.81
CA PRO A 3 22.56 18.89 -3.07
C PRO A 3 22.35 18.74 -4.58
N ASP A 4 21.96 17.55 -5.02
CA ASP A 4 21.59 17.31 -6.41
C ASP A 4 20.11 17.69 -6.61
N TYR A 5 19.88 18.93 -7.06
CA TYR A 5 18.55 19.52 -7.17
C TYR A 5 17.67 18.86 -8.25
N TYR A 6 18.26 18.10 -9.18
CA TYR A 6 17.54 17.40 -10.26
C TYR A 6 16.73 16.20 -9.78
N LYS A 7 16.94 15.75 -8.54
CA LYS A 7 16.21 14.61 -7.94
C LYS A 7 14.91 14.99 -7.26
N TYR A 8 14.67 16.29 -7.05
CA TYR A 8 13.50 16.79 -6.33
C TYR A 8 12.38 17.13 -7.30
N SER A 9 11.13 16.98 -6.83
CA SER A 9 9.97 17.38 -7.62
C SER A 9 9.89 18.91 -7.73
N GLU A 10 9.19 19.39 -8.76
CA GLU A 10 8.88 20.82 -8.92
C GLU A 10 8.30 21.42 -7.62
N PHE A 11 7.39 20.69 -6.97
CA PHE A 11 6.77 21.11 -5.72
C PHE A 11 7.81 21.28 -4.59
N GLN A 12 8.70 20.31 -4.42
CA GLN A 12 9.76 20.36 -3.40
C GLN A 12 10.72 21.52 -3.65
N LEU A 13 11.12 21.76 -4.91
CA LEU A 13 12.00 22.87 -5.29
C LEU A 13 11.34 24.23 -5.01
N ARG A 14 10.04 24.37 -5.30
CA ARG A 14 9.27 25.58 -5.00
C ARG A 14 9.12 25.82 -3.50
N GLU A 15 8.94 24.78 -2.70
CA GLU A 15 8.92 24.88 -1.23
C GLU A 15 10.27 25.30 -0.67
N VAL A 16 11.37 24.75 -1.20
CA VAL A 16 12.72 25.17 -0.80
C VAL A 16 12.96 26.65 -1.12
N LEU A 17 12.50 27.15 -2.27
CA LEU A 17 12.62 28.58 -2.62
C LEU A 17 11.83 29.54 -1.71
N LYS A 18 10.81 29.05 -0.99
CA LYS A 18 10.06 29.85 -0.01
C LYS A 18 10.80 29.99 1.31
N VAL A 19 11.55 28.96 1.71
CA VAL A 19 12.19 28.87 3.03
C VAL A 19 13.67 29.24 2.99
N ILE A 20 14.33 29.08 1.83
CA ILE A 20 15.75 29.36 1.68
C ILE A 20 16.06 30.84 1.89
N ASP A 21 17.09 31.12 2.69
CA ASP A 21 17.60 32.48 2.84
C ASP A 21 18.35 32.89 1.57
N ARG A 22 17.71 33.75 0.78
CA ARG A 22 18.23 34.27 -0.49
C ARG A 22 19.49 35.12 -0.33
N LYS A 23 19.71 35.71 0.84
CA LYS A 23 20.91 36.51 1.12
C LYS A 23 22.10 35.64 1.48
N ALA A 24 21.86 34.55 2.20
CA ALA A 24 22.90 33.62 2.61
C ALA A 24 23.31 32.65 1.48
N HIS A 25 22.38 32.29 0.59
CA HIS A 25 22.60 31.27 -0.44
C HIS A 25 22.05 31.67 -1.82
N PRO A 26 22.54 32.77 -2.42
CA PRO A 26 22.08 33.24 -3.73
C PRO A 26 22.41 32.27 -4.88
N ASP A 27 23.51 31.53 -4.77
CA ASP A 27 23.95 30.52 -5.73
C ASP A 27 22.97 29.35 -5.85
N ARG A 28 22.46 28.87 -4.70
CA ARG A 28 21.49 27.78 -4.65
C ARG A 28 20.12 28.21 -5.18
N VAL A 29 19.72 29.45 -4.89
CA VAL A 29 18.47 30.03 -5.40
C VAL A 29 18.51 30.11 -6.92
N ALA A 30 19.60 30.64 -7.48
CA ALA A 30 19.77 30.75 -8.92
C ALA A 30 19.77 29.37 -9.61
N GLU A 31 20.40 28.37 -8.99
CA GLU A 31 20.42 26.99 -9.51
C GLU A 31 19.02 26.37 -9.52
N ILE A 32 18.24 26.52 -8.44
CA ILE A 32 16.86 26.03 -8.36
C ILE A 32 15.93 26.77 -9.33
N GLU A 33 16.05 28.10 -9.43
CA GLU A 33 15.26 28.91 -10.37
C GLU A 33 15.58 28.55 -11.82
N ASN A 34 16.84 28.25 -12.15
CA ASN A 34 17.24 27.79 -13.48
C ASN A 34 16.64 26.41 -13.81
N ILE A 35 16.66 25.48 -12.85
CA ILE A 35 16.04 24.15 -13.01
C ILE A 35 14.52 24.26 -13.21
N LEU A 36 13.86 25.17 -12.48
CA LEU A 36 12.43 25.43 -12.63
C LEU A 36 12.08 26.17 -13.94
N SER A 37 13.05 26.84 -14.55
CA SER A 37 12.87 27.56 -15.82
C SER A 37 13.03 26.67 -17.05
N ASP A 38 13.66 25.51 -16.89
CA ASP A 38 13.83 24.54 -17.97
C ASP A 38 12.58 23.66 -18.12
N GLU A 39 11.78 23.98 -19.13
CA GLU A 39 10.52 23.32 -19.47
C GLU A 39 10.69 21.81 -19.74
N LYS A 40 11.87 21.38 -20.22
CA LYS A 40 12.18 19.95 -20.44
C LYS A 40 12.38 19.20 -19.13
N LEU A 41 12.94 19.84 -18.11
CA LEU A 41 13.12 19.24 -16.78
C LEU A 41 11.80 19.16 -16.03
N LEU A 42 10.92 20.14 -16.21
CA LEU A 42 9.54 20.09 -15.72
C LEU A 42 8.76 18.93 -16.34
N ALA A 43 8.88 18.71 -17.66
CA ALA A 43 8.25 17.58 -18.32
C ALA A 43 8.78 16.23 -17.80
N ARG A 44 10.10 16.12 -17.60
CA ARG A 44 10.73 14.90 -17.07
C ARG A 44 10.38 14.64 -15.60
N SER A 45 10.31 15.66 -14.76
CA SER A 45 9.92 15.51 -13.35
C SER A 45 8.45 15.10 -13.19
N LYS A 46 7.56 15.58 -14.08
CA LYS A 46 6.16 15.11 -14.17
C LYS A 46 6.07 13.66 -14.61
N GLN A 47 6.90 13.24 -15.58
CA GLN A 47 6.97 11.83 -15.98
C GLN A 47 7.46 10.93 -14.83
N ILE A 48 8.53 11.32 -14.12
CA ILE A 48 9.06 10.57 -12.96
C ILE A 48 8.01 10.49 -11.85
N GLN A 49 7.28 11.57 -11.55
CA GLN A 49 6.18 11.54 -10.57
C GLN A 49 5.07 10.59 -11.01
N LYS A 50 4.70 10.61 -12.29
CA LYS A 50 3.66 9.73 -12.83
C LYS A 50 4.08 8.26 -12.81
N GLU A 51 5.34 7.97 -13.10
CA GLU A 51 5.91 6.61 -12.98
C GLU A 51 5.94 6.16 -11.51
N GLN A 52 6.41 6.99 -10.59
CA GLN A 52 6.42 6.67 -9.15
C GLN A 52 5.00 6.50 -8.59
N GLU A 53 4.04 7.31 -9.02
CA GLU A 53 2.63 7.20 -8.64
C GLU A 53 2.03 5.92 -9.20
N SER A 54 2.32 5.58 -10.46
CA SER A 54 1.88 4.31 -11.06
C SER A 54 2.45 3.09 -10.34
N GLN A 55 3.73 3.12 -9.96
CA GLN A 55 4.38 2.06 -9.19
C GLN A 55 3.79 1.94 -7.78
N ARG A 56 3.50 3.06 -7.12
CA ARG A 56 2.81 3.06 -5.82
C ARG A 56 1.38 2.53 -5.92
N LEU A 57 0.66 2.87 -6.99
CA LEU A 57 -0.68 2.34 -7.27
C LEU A 57 -0.65 0.83 -7.51
N GLU A 58 0.35 0.30 -8.21
CA GLU A 58 0.53 -1.14 -8.38
C GLU A 58 0.89 -1.83 -7.07
N GLN A 59 1.83 -1.28 -6.29
CA GLN A 59 2.21 -1.81 -4.98
C GLN A 59 1.04 -1.81 -3.98
N ASN A 60 0.20 -0.76 -3.99
CA ASN A 60 -0.99 -0.69 -3.16
C ASN A 60 -2.03 -1.73 -3.57
N LYS A 61 -2.23 -1.96 -4.86
CA LYS A 61 -3.14 -3.01 -5.36
C LYS A 61 -2.68 -4.41 -4.96
N GLU A 62 -1.38 -4.68 -5.03
CA GLU A 62 -0.81 -5.96 -4.58
C GLU A 62 -0.97 -6.13 -3.06
N THR A 63 -0.73 -5.07 -2.29
CA THR A 63 -0.90 -5.09 -0.83
C THR A 63 -2.35 -5.26 -0.42
N GLU A 64 -3.29 -4.56 -1.05
CA GLU A 64 -4.73 -4.74 -0.82
C GLU A 64 -5.18 -6.16 -1.17
N ALA A 65 -4.72 -6.71 -2.30
CA ALA A 65 -5.03 -8.07 -2.70
C ALA A 65 -4.49 -9.11 -1.69
N TYR A 66 -3.29 -8.86 -1.14
CA TYR A 66 -2.67 -9.72 -0.14
C TYR A 66 -3.41 -9.66 1.21
N ILE A 67 -3.79 -8.46 1.66
CA ILE A 67 -4.60 -8.26 2.88
C ILE A 67 -5.96 -8.94 2.73
N ALA A 68 -6.62 -8.76 1.59
CA ALA A 68 -7.93 -9.34 1.31
C ALA A 68 -7.91 -10.88 1.25
N MET A 69 -6.75 -11.49 0.98
CA MET A 69 -6.53 -12.94 1.06
C MET A 69 -6.28 -13.41 2.50
N ILE A 70 -5.31 -12.80 3.19
CA ILE A 70 -4.82 -13.30 4.48
C ILE A 70 -5.81 -13.07 5.61
N LEU A 71 -6.48 -11.92 5.62
CA LEU A 71 -7.35 -11.53 6.72
C LEU A 71 -8.57 -12.47 6.89
N PRO A 72 -9.34 -12.81 5.84
CA PRO A 72 -10.42 -13.79 5.96
C PRO A 72 -9.89 -15.21 6.20
N PHE A 73 -8.74 -15.58 5.62
CA PHE A 73 -8.17 -16.92 5.81
C PHE A 73 -7.72 -17.16 7.26
N THR A 74 -6.97 -16.22 7.83
CA THR A 74 -6.49 -16.31 9.23
C THR A 74 -7.63 -16.21 10.23
N TYR A 75 -8.60 -15.32 10.00
CA TYR A 75 -9.77 -15.22 10.86
C TYR A 75 -10.66 -16.45 10.78
N GLY A 76 -10.84 -17.03 9.58
CA GLY A 76 -11.53 -18.29 9.38
C GLY A 76 -10.86 -19.46 10.12
N LEU A 77 -9.52 -19.56 10.05
CA LEU A 77 -8.75 -20.54 10.83
C LEU A 77 -8.98 -20.38 12.33
N ILE A 78 -8.88 -19.14 12.86
CA ILE A 78 -9.08 -18.87 14.29
C ILE A 78 -10.48 -19.31 14.73
N LEU A 79 -11.53 -19.01 13.95
CA LEU A 79 -12.90 -19.41 14.29
C LEU A 79 -13.09 -20.93 14.29
N VAL A 80 -12.51 -21.64 13.31
CA VAL A 80 -12.58 -23.11 13.26
C VAL A 80 -11.82 -23.73 14.44
N PHE A 81 -10.60 -23.27 14.71
CA PHE A 81 -9.81 -23.77 15.84
C PHE A 81 -10.43 -23.43 17.20
N ALA A 82 -10.97 -22.22 17.37
CA ALA A 82 -11.70 -21.82 18.58
C ALA A 82 -12.98 -22.65 18.76
N GLY A 83 -13.65 -23.03 17.68
CA GLY A 83 -14.77 -23.98 17.72
C GLY A 83 -14.34 -25.35 18.26
N ILE A 84 -13.20 -25.87 17.79
CA ILE A 84 -12.67 -27.19 18.17
C ILE A 84 -12.23 -27.22 19.64
N THR A 85 -11.54 -26.17 20.11
CA THR A 85 -11.03 -26.12 21.49
C THR A 85 -12.15 -25.90 22.51
N ILE A 86 -13.11 -25.02 22.21
CA ILE A 86 -14.25 -24.74 23.11
C ILE A 86 -15.22 -25.94 23.14
N GLY A 87 -15.47 -26.60 22.00
CA GLY A 87 -16.33 -27.78 21.93
C GLY A 87 -15.79 -29.03 22.66
N ARG A 88 -14.48 -29.11 22.90
CA ARG A 88 -13.86 -30.19 23.70
C ARG A 88 -13.72 -29.86 25.19
N GLY A 89 -13.77 -28.58 25.57
CA GLY A 89 -13.49 -28.10 26.92
C GLY A 89 -14.70 -27.97 27.86
N GLY A 90 -15.91 -28.35 27.44
CA GLY A 90 -17.10 -28.33 28.29
C GLY A 90 -17.63 -26.94 28.69
N MET A 91 -17.13 -25.86 28.07
CA MET A 91 -17.66 -24.50 28.26
C MET A 91 -18.81 -24.24 27.27
N GLU A 92 -19.90 -24.99 27.40
CA GLU A 92 -21.05 -24.90 26.47
C GLU A 92 -21.99 -23.72 26.76
N HIS A 93 -21.89 -23.03 27.90
CA HIS A 93 -22.96 -22.15 28.36
C HIS A 93 -22.82 -20.64 28.06
N THR A 94 -21.68 -20.16 27.55
CA THR A 94 -21.48 -18.70 27.36
C THR A 94 -21.06 -18.28 25.96
N ILE A 95 -20.80 -19.22 25.04
CA ILE A 95 -20.19 -18.88 23.77
C ILE A 95 -21.05 -19.46 22.63
N SER A 96 -21.58 -18.56 21.79
CA SER A 96 -22.36 -18.74 20.54
C SER A 96 -22.37 -20.14 19.86
N ASN A 97 -23.55 -20.54 19.37
CA ASN A 97 -23.83 -21.81 18.69
C ASN A 97 -22.64 -22.35 17.84
N PRO A 98 -22.11 -23.54 18.15
CA PRO A 98 -20.90 -24.07 17.51
C PRO A 98 -21.06 -24.26 15.99
N TYR A 99 -22.26 -24.60 15.51
CA TYR A 99 -22.54 -24.71 14.07
C TYR A 99 -22.36 -23.38 13.33
N LEU A 100 -22.70 -22.26 13.98
CA LEU A 100 -22.48 -20.93 13.44
C LEU A 100 -20.98 -20.60 13.32
N ARG A 101 -20.13 -21.08 14.23
CA ARG A 101 -18.68 -20.87 14.14
C ARG A 101 -18.01 -21.71 13.06
N TYR A 102 -18.37 -22.99 12.96
CA TYR A 102 -17.86 -23.84 11.89
C TYR A 102 -18.34 -23.36 10.52
N GLY A 103 -19.61 -22.94 10.42
CA GLY A 103 -20.17 -22.35 9.21
C GLY A 103 -19.50 -21.03 8.82
N ALA A 104 -19.38 -20.08 9.76
CA ALA A 104 -18.75 -18.78 9.49
C ALA A 104 -17.24 -18.92 9.21
N GLY A 105 -16.53 -19.73 10.00
CA GLY A 105 -15.11 -19.99 9.83
C GLY A 105 -14.81 -20.71 8.50
N GLY A 106 -15.59 -21.74 8.17
CA GLY A 106 -15.49 -22.43 6.88
C GLY A 106 -15.82 -21.51 5.69
N GLY A 107 -16.84 -20.66 5.81
CA GLY A 107 -17.19 -19.67 4.80
C GLY A 107 -16.07 -18.66 4.54
N LEU A 108 -15.42 -18.16 5.60
CA LEU A 108 -14.30 -17.23 5.46
C LEU A 108 -13.04 -17.89 4.89
N LEU A 109 -12.81 -19.18 5.18
CA LEU A 109 -11.74 -19.95 4.54
C LEU A 109 -11.98 -20.10 3.04
N LEU A 110 -13.21 -20.46 2.64
CA LEU A 110 -13.57 -20.57 1.23
C LEU A 110 -13.46 -19.21 0.50
N LEU A 111 -13.83 -18.12 1.15
CA LEU A 111 -13.65 -16.77 0.60
C LEU A 111 -12.17 -16.41 0.42
N GLY A 112 -11.31 -16.73 1.39
CA GLY A 112 -9.86 -16.56 1.27
C GLY A 112 -9.28 -17.36 0.10
N ILE A 113 -9.68 -18.63 -0.05
CA ILE A 113 -9.25 -19.51 -1.15
C ILE A 113 -9.77 -18.97 -2.50
N PHE A 114 -11.03 -18.55 -2.58
CA PHE A 114 -11.61 -17.98 -3.79
C PHE A 114 -10.87 -16.73 -4.25
N GLN A 115 -10.52 -15.84 -3.32
CA GLN A 115 -9.71 -14.66 -3.62
C GLN A 115 -8.30 -15.04 -4.12
N ALA A 116 -7.66 -16.04 -3.51
CA ALA A 116 -6.38 -16.55 -3.97
C ALA A 116 -6.44 -17.08 -5.42
N VAL A 117 -7.45 -17.90 -5.73
CA VAL A 117 -7.66 -18.42 -7.09
C VAL A 117 -7.89 -17.27 -8.09
N LYS A 118 -8.70 -16.28 -7.73
CA LYS A 118 -8.97 -15.11 -8.59
C LYS A 118 -7.69 -14.32 -8.89
N ILE A 119 -6.84 -14.09 -7.90
CA ILE A 119 -5.56 -13.37 -8.07
C ILE A 119 -4.61 -14.18 -8.98
N ILE A 120 -4.46 -15.49 -8.75
CA ILE A 120 -3.62 -16.36 -9.58
C ILE A 120 -4.10 -16.36 -11.04
N LEU A 121 -5.42 -16.45 -11.28
CA LEU A 121 -5.98 -16.39 -12.63
C LEU A 121 -5.80 -15.01 -13.28
N SER A 122 -5.86 -13.93 -12.50
CA SER A 122 -5.60 -12.58 -12.99
C SER A 122 -4.14 -12.37 -13.37
N GLN A 123 -3.20 -12.99 -12.66
CA GLN A 123 -1.77 -12.89 -12.99
C GLN A 123 -1.38 -13.71 -14.23
N ARG A 124 -2.10 -14.81 -14.54
CA ARG A 124 -1.88 -15.59 -15.78
C ARG A 124 -2.39 -14.91 -17.06
N LYS A 125 -3.20 -13.86 -16.97
CA LYS A 125 -3.77 -13.13 -18.12
C LYS A 125 -3.02 -11.85 -18.49
N LYS A 126 -2.07 -11.41 -17.65
CA LYS A 126 -1.09 -10.35 -17.98
C LYS A 126 0.11 -10.98 -18.68
#